data_AF-A0A6A5WB24-F1
#
_entry.id   AF-A0A6A5WB24-F1
#
_cell.length_a   1.000
_cell.length_b   1.000
_cell.length_c   1.000
_cell.angle_alpha   90.00
_cell.angle_beta   90.00
_cell.angle_gamma   90.00
#
_symmetry.space_group_name_H-M   'P 1'
#
loop_
_entity.id
_entity.type
_entity.pdbx_description
1 polymer ?
#
loop_
_entity_poly.entity_id
_entity_poly.type
_entity_poly.pdbx_seq_one_letter_code
_entity_poly.pdbx_strand_id
1 'polypeptide(L)'
;MADSGGVVLTGAPFEEAPYLPSRNASAYKPLHTFDLPKGADKHYGQQFADMYFLRLAELKTHVKQKAEEAWSDFTLGEEQAQYVDRVLDVRQGQLCWVVGTVYMEMGLKPNVLDDIAKEHWIAAPPPRETYMSAGGQDEMMLEDESGRLRVIGDGLRSQYVTGCILAALGTEQADGTFQVIATQYADLPRQPQRWERDDSQLVESQQPPAKRATAGKLAIVSGLEIAGTADDHLSLDLLMEYLTGEAGGPPDQFQRSSITRLVVAGNSLAHASPILSREDFMAKKSGKKHYGYDASAYNASPSEHLDLFFSEILPSLPITLLPGPSDPANVALPQQPLHPALFPQSRQYANPPVKSNESRQGLDSVTNPWEGDIEGWRILGTGGQTVEDLLKYVEEVDSIEVMEMMLRWRCIAPTAPDTLWCYPFQDDDPLMVRDCPHIYFAGNQRSFQTKVIAGPVDQKVLLISVPKFSQSKMLVLLDLETLEVETVDFSVVQPGGQA
;
A
#
# COMPACT_ATOMS: atom_id res chain seq x y z
N MET A 1 -6.89 30.88 -21.66
CA MET A 1 -5.75 31.15 -22.57
C MET A 1 -4.55 30.47 -21.94
N ALA A 2 -4.03 29.40 -22.55
CA ALA A 2 -2.74 28.86 -22.11
C ALA A 2 -1.70 29.93 -22.47
N ASP A 3 -1.13 30.58 -21.45
CA ASP A 3 0.04 31.40 -21.64
C ASP A 3 1.15 30.49 -22.15
N SER A 4 1.44 30.55 -23.45
CA SER A 4 2.50 29.81 -24.11
C SER A 4 3.87 30.39 -23.75
N GLY A 5 4.11 30.66 -22.47
CA GLY A 5 5.42 30.91 -21.88
C GLY A 5 6.25 29.63 -21.76
N GLY A 6 5.85 28.55 -22.43
CA GLY A 6 6.58 27.29 -22.51
C GLY A 6 7.86 27.46 -23.30
N VAL A 7 8.97 27.15 -22.63
CA VAL A 7 10.36 27.23 -23.09
C VAL A 7 10.60 26.22 -24.22
N VAL A 8 10.07 26.49 -25.41
CA VAL A 8 10.54 25.83 -26.62
C VAL A 8 11.92 26.39 -26.89
N LEU A 9 12.93 25.52 -27.02
CA LEU A 9 14.26 25.93 -27.46
C LEU A 9 14.13 26.62 -28.82
N THR A 10 14.29 27.94 -28.83
CA THR A 10 14.21 28.77 -30.04
C THR A 10 15.58 29.36 -30.29
N GLY A 11 16.06 29.28 -31.54
CA GLY A 11 17.37 29.81 -31.91
C GLY A 11 18.12 28.93 -32.90
N ALA A 12 19.32 29.38 -33.26
CA ALA A 12 20.26 28.58 -34.05
C ALA A 12 20.80 27.41 -33.19
N PRO A 13 21.26 26.31 -33.81
CA PRO A 13 21.93 25.23 -33.10
C PRO A 13 23.10 25.77 -32.25
N PHE A 14 23.30 25.19 -31.07
CA PHE A 14 24.44 25.54 -30.22
C PHE A 14 25.76 25.24 -30.94
N GLU A 15 26.73 26.15 -30.87
CA GLU A 15 28.08 25.93 -31.43
C GLU A 15 28.91 24.93 -30.59
N GLU A 16 28.61 24.83 -29.29
CA GLU A 16 29.18 23.86 -28.36
C GLU A 16 28.10 22.89 -27.86
N ALA A 17 28.49 21.64 -27.56
CA ALA A 17 27.56 20.67 -27.00
C ALA A 17 27.05 21.15 -25.62
N PRO A 18 25.74 21.13 -25.35
CA PRO A 18 25.21 21.56 -24.06
C PRO A 18 25.69 20.62 -22.94
N TYR A 19 25.99 21.18 -21.77
CA TYR A 19 26.31 20.41 -20.57
C TYR A 19 25.08 19.61 -20.12
N LEU A 20 25.20 18.28 -20.06
CA LEU A 20 24.17 17.40 -19.52
C LEU A 20 24.45 17.16 -18.03
N PRO A 21 23.54 17.56 -17.12
CA PRO A 21 23.74 17.36 -15.69
C PRO A 21 23.67 15.88 -15.33
N SER A 22 24.64 15.42 -14.52
CA SER A 22 24.59 14.08 -13.92
C SER A 22 23.67 14.08 -12.70
N ARG A 23 22.94 12.98 -12.49
CA ARG A 23 22.16 12.75 -11.27
C ARG A 23 23.08 12.40 -10.10
N ASN A 24 22.65 12.79 -8.90
CA ASN A 24 23.25 12.30 -7.66
C ASN A 24 22.85 10.83 -7.44
N ALA A 25 23.69 10.09 -6.71
CA ALA A 25 23.35 8.73 -6.29
C ALA A 25 22.20 8.76 -5.28
N SER A 26 21.26 7.82 -5.41
CA SER A 26 20.21 7.58 -4.41
C SER A 26 20.76 6.72 -3.27
N ALA A 27 20.77 7.25 -2.05
CA ALA A 27 21.05 6.49 -0.83
C ALA A 27 19.86 5.59 -0.50
N TYR A 28 19.87 4.40 -1.09
CA TYR A 28 18.76 3.45 -1.07
C TYR A 28 19.12 2.16 -0.32
N LYS A 29 18.23 1.78 0.61
CA LYS A 29 18.44 0.73 1.59
C LYS A 29 17.14 -0.08 1.79
N PRO A 30 16.83 -1.06 0.92
CA PRO A 30 15.60 -1.83 1.01
C PRO A 30 15.51 -2.61 2.32
N LEU A 31 14.29 -2.89 2.75
CA LEU A 31 14.01 -3.92 3.74
C LEU A 31 13.31 -5.09 3.07
N HIS A 32 13.49 -6.27 3.68
CA HIS A 32 12.92 -7.53 3.22
C HIS A 32 11.87 -8.04 4.21
N THR A 33 11.18 -7.10 4.88
CA THR A 33 10.18 -7.36 5.94
C THR A 33 9.07 -8.31 5.46
N PHE A 34 8.75 -8.27 4.17
CA PHE A 34 7.63 -9.01 3.57
C PHE A 34 8.07 -10.18 2.66
N ASP A 35 9.36 -10.54 2.69
CA ASP A 35 9.84 -11.71 1.96
C ASP A 35 9.29 -12.99 2.60
N LEU A 36 8.64 -13.82 1.80
CA LEU A 36 8.15 -15.11 2.27
C LEU A 36 9.26 -16.17 2.23
N PRO A 37 9.17 -17.20 3.09
CA PRO A 37 10.04 -18.37 2.99
C PRO A 37 10.00 -19.00 1.59
N LYS A 38 11.12 -19.61 1.18
CA LYS A 38 11.30 -20.21 -0.14
C LYS A 38 11.26 -21.73 -0.08
N GLY A 39 10.82 -22.36 -1.16
CA GLY A 39 10.90 -23.82 -1.31
C GLY A 39 10.11 -24.56 -0.24
N ALA A 40 10.77 -25.51 0.44
CA ALA A 40 10.15 -26.39 1.42
C ALA A 40 9.67 -25.67 2.69
N ASP A 41 10.24 -24.51 3.01
CA ASP A 41 9.91 -23.73 4.22
C ASP A 41 8.64 -22.88 4.03
N LYS A 42 8.09 -22.83 2.81
CA LYS A 42 6.84 -22.14 2.50
C LYS A 42 5.66 -23.07 2.76
N HIS A 43 4.91 -22.82 3.83
CA HIS A 43 3.83 -23.70 4.29
C HIS A 43 2.45 -23.06 4.10
N TYR A 44 1.46 -23.88 3.75
CA TYR A 44 0.07 -23.46 3.56
C TYR A 44 -0.93 -24.33 4.35
N GLY A 45 -0.44 -25.27 5.16
CA GLY A 45 -1.30 -26.16 5.97
C GLY A 45 -1.84 -25.52 7.24
N GLN A 46 -1.56 -24.24 7.45
CA GLN A 46 -1.77 -23.49 8.69
C GLN A 46 -3.13 -22.79 8.66
N GLN A 47 -3.70 -22.53 9.85
CA GLN A 47 -4.98 -21.83 9.96
C GLN A 47 -4.76 -20.34 10.21
N PHE A 48 -5.73 -19.52 9.79
CA PHE A 48 -5.68 -18.06 9.90
C PHE A 48 -5.95 -17.51 11.30
N ALA A 49 -6.39 -18.34 12.25
CA ALA A 49 -6.69 -17.91 13.62
C ALA A 49 -5.43 -17.36 14.32
N ASP A 50 -4.27 -17.97 14.06
CA ASP A 50 -2.98 -17.58 14.64
C ASP A 50 -2.68 -16.09 14.38
N MET A 51 -3.02 -15.58 13.19
CA MET A 51 -2.83 -14.16 12.85
C MET A 51 -3.60 -13.22 13.78
N TYR A 52 -4.87 -13.51 14.07
CA TYR A 52 -5.67 -12.67 14.96
C TYR A 52 -5.13 -12.70 16.39
N PHE A 53 -4.68 -13.87 16.86
CA PHE A 53 -4.03 -13.99 18.16
C PHE A 53 -2.72 -13.21 18.24
N LEU A 54 -1.86 -13.29 17.21
CA LEU A 54 -0.62 -12.53 17.13
C LEU A 54 -0.89 -11.02 17.21
N ARG A 55 -1.83 -10.52 16.40
CA ARG A 55 -2.20 -9.10 16.39
C ARG A 55 -2.72 -8.61 17.73
N LEU A 56 -3.65 -9.37 18.34
CA LEU A 56 -4.18 -9.04 19.65
C LEU A 56 -3.07 -9.06 20.71
N ALA A 57 -2.22 -10.09 20.73
CA ALA A 57 -1.12 -10.20 21.68
C ALA A 57 -0.11 -9.05 21.56
N GLU A 58 0.26 -8.65 20.33
CA GLU A 58 1.19 -7.56 20.07
C GLU A 58 0.60 -6.19 20.47
N LEU A 59 -0.67 -5.92 20.13
CA LEU A 59 -1.28 -4.61 20.36
C LEU A 59 -1.98 -4.44 21.72
N LYS A 60 -2.41 -5.52 22.39
CA LYS A 60 -3.20 -5.46 23.63
C LYS A 60 -2.52 -4.59 24.66
N THR A 61 -1.20 -4.70 24.82
CA THR A 61 -0.43 -3.86 25.78
C THR A 61 -0.53 -2.37 25.47
N HIS A 62 -0.36 -1.97 24.20
CA HIS A 62 -0.39 -0.57 23.80
C HIS A 62 -1.78 0.03 23.87
N VAL A 63 -2.79 -0.71 23.40
CA VAL A 63 -4.20 -0.30 23.46
C VAL A 63 -4.67 -0.19 24.90
N LYS A 64 -4.30 -1.16 25.74
CA LYS A 64 -4.60 -1.16 27.18
C LYS A 64 -3.99 0.05 27.88
N GLN A 65 -2.72 0.38 27.60
CA GLN A 65 -2.08 1.55 28.18
C GLN A 65 -2.84 2.84 27.83
N LYS A 66 -3.25 3.01 26.56
CA LYS A 66 -4.05 4.17 26.13
C LYS A 66 -5.42 4.24 26.80
N ALA A 67 -6.07 3.09 26.98
CA ALA A 67 -7.33 3.00 27.71
C ALA A 67 -7.15 3.34 29.20
N GLU A 68 -6.09 2.87 29.85
CA GLU A 68 -5.78 3.19 31.25
C GLU A 68 -5.53 4.69 31.43
N GLU A 69 -4.69 5.29 30.58
CA GLU A 69 -4.41 6.74 30.58
C GLU A 69 -5.69 7.58 30.41
N ALA A 70 -6.65 7.09 29.61
CA ALA A 70 -7.89 7.81 29.34
C ALA A 70 -8.99 7.57 30.39
N TRP A 71 -9.06 6.37 30.98
CA TRP A 71 -10.25 5.90 31.68
C TRP A 71 -10.01 5.38 33.11
N SER A 72 -8.78 5.30 33.62
CA SER A 72 -8.53 4.80 34.99
C SER A 72 -9.30 5.57 36.06
N ASP A 73 -9.45 6.88 35.85
CA ASP A 73 -10.11 7.80 36.77
C ASP A 73 -11.52 8.19 36.27
N PHE A 74 -12.00 7.57 35.19
CA PHE A 74 -13.30 7.87 34.63
C PHE A 74 -14.42 7.24 35.46
N THR A 75 -15.43 8.04 35.79
CA THR A 75 -16.60 7.62 36.55
C THR A 75 -17.89 8.00 35.84
N LEU A 76 -18.85 7.08 35.78
CA LEU A 76 -20.21 7.35 35.29
C LEU A 76 -21.21 7.13 36.44
N GLY A 77 -21.72 8.22 37.00
CA GLY A 77 -22.53 8.13 38.22
C GLY A 77 -21.68 7.73 39.42
N GLU A 78 -22.05 6.63 40.08
CA GLU A 78 -21.32 6.08 41.24
C GLU A 78 -20.30 4.99 40.85
N GLU A 79 -20.25 4.60 39.57
CA GLU A 79 -19.37 3.55 39.10
C GLU A 79 -18.09 4.08 38.48
N GLN A 80 -16.96 3.50 38.87
CA GLN A 80 -15.65 3.74 38.28
C GLN A 80 -15.36 2.70 37.21
N ALA A 81 -14.82 3.14 36.07
CA ALA A 81 -14.49 2.25 34.97
C ALA A 81 -13.41 1.24 35.37
N GLN A 82 -13.70 -0.05 35.19
CA GLN A 82 -12.74 -1.13 35.49
C GLN A 82 -12.31 -1.88 34.24
N TYR A 83 -11.05 -2.29 34.22
CA TYR A 83 -10.57 -3.19 33.18
C TYR A 83 -11.12 -4.59 33.40
N VAL A 84 -11.68 -5.18 32.35
CA VAL A 84 -12.07 -6.59 32.30
C VAL A 84 -11.20 -7.30 31.27
N ASP A 85 -10.53 -8.36 31.70
CA ASP A 85 -9.50 -9.02 30.88
C ASP A 85 -10.07 -9.82 29.71
N ARG A 86 -11.24 -10.46 29.91
CA ARG A 86 -11.94 -11.25 28.90
C ARG A 86 -13.25 -10.60 28.49
N VAL A 87 -13.54 -10.53 27.19
CA VAL A 87 -14.75 -9.82 26.70
C VAL A 87 -16.06 -10.45 27.20
N LEU A 88 -16.08 -11.75 27.50
CA LEU A 88 -17.26 -12.41 28.06
C LEU A 88 -17.40 -12.29 29.59
N ASP A 89 -16.41 -11.74 30.30
CA ASP A 89 -16.48 -11.54 31.75
C ASP A 89 -17.15 -10.20 32.13
N VAL A 90 -17.61 -9.42 31.14
CA VAL A 90 -18.40 -8.21 31.37
C VAL A 90 -19.68 -8.54 32.15
N ARG A 91 -20.15 -7.57 32.93
CA ARG A 91 -21.35 -7.74 33.75
C ARG A 91 -22.36 -6.65 33.48
N GLN A 92 -23.62 -7.06 33.39
CA GLN A 92 -24.74 -6.16 33.25
C GLN A 92 -24.69 -5.02 34.27
N GLY A 93 -24.76 -3.79 33.78
CA GLY A 93 -24.78 -2.57 34.58
C GLY A 93 -23.43 -2.13 35.13
N GLN A 94 -22.36 -2.91 34.95
CA GLN A 94 -21.01 -2.54 35.40
C GLN A 94 -20.28 -1.72 34.33
N LEU A 95 -19.87 -0.51 34.68
CA LEU A 95 -18.99 0.32 33.86
C LEU A 95 -17.60 -0.33 33.77
N CYS A 96 -17.25 -0.78 32.57
CA CYS A 96 -15.98 -1.43 32.31
C CYS A 96 -15.45 -1.12 30.93
N TRP A 97 -14.18 -1.46 30.72
CA TRP A 97 -13.59 -1.47 29.39
C TRP A 97 -12.84 -2.78 29.13
N VAL A 98 -12.92 -3.22 27.88
CA VAL A 98 -12.34 -4.46 27.38
C VAL A 98 -11.46 -4.16 26.18
N VAL A 99 -10.51 -5.03 25.88
CA VAL A 99 -9.67 -4.96 24.66
C VAL A 99 -9.93 -6.19 23.83
N GLY A 100 -10.23 -6.02 22.54
CA GLY A 100 -10.52 -7.14 21.65
C GLY A 100 -10.27 -6.79 20.19
N THR A 101 -10.40 -7.83 19.36
CA THR A 101 -10.35 -7.75 17.91
C THR A 101 -11.73 -7.44 17.37
N VAL A 102 -11.86 -6.45 16.50
CA VAL A 102 -13.11 -6.12 15.83
C VAL A 102 -13.43 -7.20 14.80
N TYR A 103 -14.67 -7.65 14.81
CA TYR A 103 -15.27 -8.43 13.74
C TYR A 103 -16.54 -7.73 13.26
N MET A 104 -16.65 -7.53 11.94
CA MET A 104 -17.80 -6.91 11.29
C MET A 104 -18.58 -7.99 10.53
N GLU A 105 -19.80 -8.28 10.95
CA GLU A 105 -20.73 -9.10 10.19
C GLU A 105 -21.48 -8.18 9.21
N MET A 106 -21.22 -8.32 7.91
CA MET A 106 -21.77 -7.41 6.90
C MET A 106 -22.50 -8.18 5.81
N GLY A 107 -23.71 -7.75 5.46
CA GLY A 107 -24.60 -8.50 4.56
C GLY A 107 -24.08 -8.62 3.12
N LEU A 108 -23.25 -7.69 2.66
CA LEU A 108 -22.59 -7.76 1.36
C LEU A 108 -21.13 -8.18 1.47
N LYS A 109 -20.69 -8.89 2.52
CA LYS A 109 -19.39 -9.58 2.50
C LYS A 109 -19.46 -10.85 1.62
N PRO A 110 -18.43 -11.17 0.80
CA PRO A 110 -18.42 -12.40 0.02
C PRO A 110 -18.47 -13.66 0.90
N ASN A 111 -19.29 -14.63 0.52
CA ASN A 111 -19.40 -15.90 1.22
C ASN A 111 -19.11 -17.06 0.25
N VAL A 112 -17.98 -17.72 0.44
CA VAL A 112 -17.54 -18.83 -0.43
C VAL A 112 -18.50 -20.02 -0.37
N LEU A 113 -19.14 -20.27 0.78
CA LEU A 113 -20.10 -21.38 0.91
C LEU A 113 -21.34 -21.15 0.04
N ASP A 114 -21.81 -19.90 -0.06
CA ASP A 114 -22.91 -19.54 -0.96
C ASP A 114 -22.55 -19.73 -2.43
N ASP A 115 -21.31 -19.39 -2.80
CA ASP A 115 -20.81 -19.58 -4.16
C ASP A 115 -20.65 -21.07 -4.52
N ILE A 116 -20.18 -21.89 -3.57
CA ILE A 116 -20.11 -23.35 -3.71
C ILE A 116 -21.51 -23.94 -3.88
N ALA A 117 -22.46 -23.54 -3.03
CA ALA A 117 -23.84 -24.03 -3.09
C ALA A 117 -24.53 -23.73 -4.43
N LYS A 118 -24.12 -22.65 -5.11
CA LYS A 118 -24.64 -22.22 -6.42
C LYS A 118 -23.84 -22.76 -7.61
N GLU A 119 -22.93 -23.72 -7.40
CA GLU A 119 -22.03 -24.30 -8.43
C GLU A 119 -21.16 -23.26 -9.17
N HIS A 120 -20.82 -22.14 -8.53
CA HIS A 120 -20.05 -21.05 -9.13
C HIS A 120 -18.51 -21.17 -8.93
N TRP A 121 -18.00 -22.38 -8.75
CA TRP A 121 -16.64 -22.67 -8.25
C TRP A 121 -15.45 -22.22 -9.14
N ILE A 122 -15.66 -21.86 -10.41
CA ILE A 122 -14.54 -21.56 -11.34
C ILE A 122 -14.36 -20.07 -11.60
N ALA A 123 -15.41 -19.27 -11.43
CA ALA A 123 -15.39 -17.89 -11.86
C ALA A 123 -15.32 -16.94 -10.67
N ALA A 124 -14.59 -15.84 -10.83
CA ALA A 124 -14.50 -14.83 -9.80
C ALA A 124 -15.90 -14.36 -9.38
N PRO A 125 -16.18 -14.21 -8.08
CA PRO A 125 -17.37 -13.48 -7.66
C PRO A 125 -17.32 -12.06 -8.26
N PRO A 126 -18.48 -11.49 -8.60
CA PRO A 126 -18.51 -10.13 -9.13
C PRO A 126 -17.83 -9.16 -8.16
N PRO A 127 -17.07 -8.17 -8.66
CA PRO A 127 -16.49 -7.13 -7.83
C PRO A 127 -17.58 -6.46 -6.99
N ARG A 128 -17.33 -6.29 -5.70
CA ARG A 128 -18.23 -5.56 -4.80
C ARG A 128 -17.66 -4.16 -4.57
N GLU A 129 -18.49 -3.14 -4.80
CA GLU A 129 -18.15 -1.74 -4.50
C GLU A 129 -18.16 -1.47 -2.99
N THR A 130 -19.00 -2.18 -2.24
CA THR A 130 -19.11 -2.10 -0.78
C THR A 130 -19.55 -3.44 -0.18
N TYR A 131 -19.20 -3.65 1.08
CA TYR A 131 -19.68 -4.75 1.93
C TYR A 131 -20.85 -4.35 2.82
N MET A 132 -21.18 -3.04 2.89
CA MET A 132 -22.23 -2.50 3.74
C MET A 132 -23.63 -2.88 3.26
N SER A 133 -24.51 -3.21 4.20
CA SER A 133 -25.92 -3.46 3.91
C SER A 133 -26.68 -2.15 3.78
N ALA A 134 -27.43 -1.98 2.67
CA ALA A 134 -28.29 -0.81 2.45
C ALA A 134 -29.36 -0.58 3.55
N GLY A 135 -29.66 -1.61 4.35
CA GLY A 135 -30.64 -1.56 5.43
C GLY A 135 -30.06 -1.39 6.85
N GLY A 136 -28.75 -1.14 7.00
CA GLY A 136 -28.12 -0.93 8.31
C GLY A 136 -28.05 -2.17 9.22
N GLN A 137 -28.23 -3.37 8.64
CA GLN A 137 -28.25 -4.66 9.36
C GLN A 137 -26.86 -5.18 9.74
N ASP A 138 -25.79 -4.47 9.35
CA ASP A 138 -24.44 -4.90 9.68
C ASP A 138 -24.23 -4.87 11.20
N GLU A 139 -23.45 -5.80 11.74
CA GLU A 139 -23.19 -5.90 13.17
C GLU A 139 -21.69 -5.84 13.45
N MET A 140 -21.35 -5.27 14.61
CA MET A 140 -19.98 -5.22 15.09
C MET A 140 -19.88 -6.04 16.37
N MET A 141 -18.82 -6.83 16.47
CA MET A 141 -18.47 -7.63 17.64
C MET A 141 -17.03 -7.35 18.04
N LEU A 142 -16.74 -7.51 19.33
CA LEU A 142 -15.38 -7.62 19.85
C LEU A 142 -15.09 -9.06 20.21
N GLU A 143 -13.93 -9.53 19.79
CA GLU A 143 -13.46 -10.90 19.94
C GLU A 143 -12.16 -10.98 20.74
N ASP A 144 -12.08 -12.00 21.58
CA ASP A 144 -10.85 -12.45 22.21
C ASP A 144 -10.85 -13.99 22.35
N GLU A 145 -9.94 -14.55 23.14
CA GLU A 145 -9.88 -16.00 23.41
C GLU A 145 -11.11 -16.58 24.13
N SER A 146 -11.93 -15.75 24.77
CA SER A 146 -13.12 -16.16 25.51
C SER A 146 -14.35 -16.28 24.61
N GLY A 147 -14.49 -15.39 23.60
CA GLY A 147 -15.58 -15.44 22.64
C GLY A 147 -15.92 -14.08 22.03
N ARG A 148 -17.20 -13.88 21.71
CA ARG A 148 -17.74 -12.72 20.99
C ARG A 148 -18.65 -11.89 21.89
N LEU A 149 -18.38 -10.59 21.98
CA LEU A 149 -19.25 -9.61 22.61
C LEU A 149 -19.84 -8.69 21.54
N ARG A 150 -21.16 -8.68 21.38
CA ARG A 150 -21.82 -7.78 20.42
C ARG A 150 -21.77 -6.36 20.95
N VAL A 151 -21.26 -5.42 20.15
CA VAL A 151 -21.13 -4.01 20.53
C VAL A 151 -22.08 -3.12 19.76
N ILE A 152 -22.61 -2.10 20.44
CA ILE A 152 -23.45 -1.05 19.86
C ILE A 152 -22.97 0.32 20.33
N GLY A 153 -23.12 1.33 19.48
CA GLY A 153 -22.64 2.69 19.77
C GLY A 153 -22.61 3.54 18.50
N ASP A 154 -22.71 4.86 18.70
CA ASP A 154 -22.72 5.81 17.60
C ASP A 154 -21.33 5.89 16.94
N GLY A 155 -21.27 5.87 15.61
CA GLY A 155 -20.03 6.05 14.84
C GLY A 155 -19.05 4.87 14.87
N LEU A 156 -19.34 3.78 15.57
CA LEU A 156 -18.42 2.62 15.61
C LEU A 156 -18.16 2.02 14.22
N ARG A 157 -19.21 1.88 13.41
CA ARG A 157 -19.15 1.21 12.10
C ARG A 157 -18.46 2.03 11.02
N SER A 158 -18.43 3.37 11.17
CA SER A 158 -17.69 4.24 10.27
C SER A 158 -16.21 4.36 10.65
N GLN A 159 -15.85 3.96 11.88
CA GLN A 159 -14.51 4.14 12.43
C GLN A 159 -13.69 2.85 12.49
N TYR A 160 -14.28 1.66 12.39
CA TYR A 160 -13.55 0.41 12.57
C TYR A 160 -13.97 -0.65 11.56
N VAL A 161 -13.01 -1.51 11.22
CA VAL A 161 -13.20 -2.63 10.28
C VAL A 161 -12.78 -3.94 10.94
N THR A 162 -13.08 -5.07 10.29
CA THR A 162 -12.63 -6.38 10.80
C THR A 162 -11.10 -6.41 10.93
N GLY A 163 -10.61 -6.99 12.03
CA GLY A 163 -9.19 -7.17 12.31
C GLY A 163 -8.51 -6.02 13.07
N CYS A 164 -9.21 -4.91 13.33
CA CYS A 164 -8.69 -3.84 14.18
C CYS A 164 -8.65 -4.27 15.66
N ILE A 165 -7.60 -3.89 16.39
CA ILE A 165 -7.54 -4.09 17.85
C ILE A 165 -7.92 -2.77 18.53
N LEU A 166 -8.95 -2.79 19.38
CA LEU A 166 -9.42 -1.60 20.10
C LEU A 166 -9.80 -1.91 21.55
N ALA A 167 -9.75 -0.89 22.39
CA ALA A 167 -10.40 -0.88 23.68
C ALA A 167 -11.77 -0.21 23.56
N ALA A 168 -12.79 -0.79 24.18
CA ALA A 168 -14.13 -0.21 24.26
C ALA A 168 -14.54 -0.03 25.71
N LEU A 169 -14.87 1.21 26.09
CA LEU A 169 -15.47 1.56 27.36
C LEU A 169 -16.99 1.54 27.23
N GLY A 170 -17.68 0.91 28.17
CA GLY A 170 -19.13 0.80 28.11
C GLY A 170 -19.73 0.00 29.25
N THR A 171 -20.97 -0.45 29.04
CA THR A 171 -21.69 -1.33 29.96
C THR A 171 -22.52 -2.34 29.16
N GLU A 172 -22.60 -3.56 29.67
CA GLU A 172 -23.50 -4.58 29.15
C GLU A 172 -24.95 -4.23 29.49
N GLN A 173 -25.83 -4.39 28.51
CA GLN A 173 -27.28 -4.16 28.58
C GLN A 173 -28.03 -5.46 28.88
N ALA A 174 -29.32 -5.35 29.23
CA ALA A 174 -30.16 -6.50 29.58
C ALA A 174 -30.35 -7.53 28.44
N ASP A 175 -30.12 -7.13 27.19
CA ASP A 175 -30.22 -7.98 26.00
C ASP A 175 -28.88 -8.65 25.62
N GLY A 176 -27.82 -8.46 26.43
CA GLY A 176 -26.48 -8.99 26.18
C GLY A 176 -25.64 -8.18 25.20
N THR A 177 -26.13 -7.02 24.73
CA THR A 177 -25.32 -6.09 23.94
C THR A 177 -24.46 -5.21 24.84
N PHE A 178 -23.27 -4.84 24.37
CA PHE A 178 -22.39 -3.92 25.06
C PHE A 178 -22.51 -2.52 24.46
N GLN A 179 -23.07 -1.60 25.24
CA GLN A 179 -23.23 -0.21 24.83
C GLN A 179 -21.91 0.54 25.04
N VAL A 180 -21.25 0.83 23.93
CA VAL A 180 -19.98 1.56 23.90
C VAL A 180 -20.25 3.05 24.10
N ILE A 181 -19.44 3.65 24.95
CA ILE A 181 -19.41 5.08 25.27
C ILE A 181 -18.20 5.73 24.59
N ALA A 182 -17.04 5.07 24.63
CA ALA A 182 -15.81 5.57 24.03
C ALA A 182 -14.93 4.40 23.58
N THR A 183 -14.03 4.67 22.64
CA THR A 183 -13.05 3.70 22.15
C THR A 183 -11.63 4.27 22.23
N GLN A 184 -10.64 3.39 22.31
CA GLN A 184 -9.21 3.71 22.20
C GLN A 184 -8.51 2.69 21.30
N TYR A 185 -7.45 3.12 20.62
CA TYR A 185 -6.58 2.29 19.79
C TYR A 185 -5.11 2.61 20.07
N ALA A 186 -4.19 1.86 19.47
CA ALA A 186 -2.76 1.92 19.81
C ALA A 186 -2.07 3.23 19.42
N ASP A 187 -2.61 3.94 18.42
CA ASP A 187 -2.07 5.14 17.81
C ASP A 187 -0.69 4.89 17.17
N LEU A 188 0.01 5.91 16.67
CA LEU A 188 1.29 5.72 15.97
C LEU A 188 2.38 5.14 16.90
N PRO A 189 3.19 4.17 16.44
CA PRO A 189 4.31 3.63 17.20
C PRO A 189 5.49 4.61 17.23
N ARG A 190 6.64 4.20 17.80
CA ARG A 190 7.87 4.99 17.76
C ARG A 190 8.26 5.25 16.30
N GLN A 191 8.62 6.48 15.97
CA GLN A 191 9.23 6.82 14.69
C GLN A 191 10.76 6.77 14.81
N PRO A 192 11.47 6.03 13.94
CA PRO A 192 12.94 6.02 13.95
C PRO A 192 13.47 7.39 13.54
N GLN A 193 14.66 7.78 14.01
CA GLN A 193 15.28 9.02 13.53
C GLN A 193 15.75 8.87 12.08
N ARG A 194 15.77 9.97 11.31
CA ARG A 194 16.33 9.97 9.95
C ARG A 194 17.78 9.47 10.02
N TRP A 195 18.09 8.44 9.23
CA TRP A 195 19.39 7.74 9.22
C TRP A 195 19.73 6.88 10.45
N GLU A 196 18.79 6.61 11.36
CA GLU A 196 19.06 5.83 12.58
C GLU A 196 19.68 4.46 12.28
N ARG A 197 19.16 3.76 11.26
CA ARG A 197 19.65 2.44 10.84
C ARG A 197 21.09 2.50 10.32
N ASP A 198 21.38 3.48 9.47
CA ASP A 198 22.70 3.74 8.91
C ASP A 198 23.72 4.05 10.00
N ASP A 199 23.37 4.97 10.89
CA ASP A 199 24.26 5.40 11.97
C ASP A 199 24.52 4.27 12.98
N SER A 200 23.50 3.46 13.29
CA SER A 200 23.65 2.27 14.14
C SER A 200 24.64 1.27 13.53
N GLN A 201 24.52 1.00 12.22
CA GLN A 201 25.43 0.10 11.51
C GLN A 201 26.88 0.63 11.47
N LEU A 202 27.07 1.94 11.31
CA LEU A 202 28.41 2.57 11.36
C LEU A 202 29.03 2.44 12.76
N VAL A 203 28.24 2.66 13.81
CA VAL A 203 28.70 2.49 15.19
C VAL A 203 29.11 1.05 15.48
N GLU A 204 28.28 0.07 15.09
CA GLU A 204 28.58 -1.36 15.25
C GLU A 204 29.85 -1.78 14.51
N SER A 205 30.07 -1.22 13.31
CA SER A 205 31.26 -1.48 12.50
C SER A 205 32.48 -0.61 12.84
N GLN A 206 32.40 0.22 13.90
CA GLN A 206 33.44 1.15 14.34
C GLN A 206 33.92 2.12 13.24
N GLN A 207 33.00 2.52 12.36
CA GLN A 207 33.24 3.47 11.29
C GLN A 207 32.84 4.90 11.70
N PRO A 208 33.51 5.94 11.18
CA PRO A 208 33.14 7.31 11.45
C PRO A 208 31.78 7.65 10.81
N PRO A 209 31.08 8.69 11.31
CA PRO A 209 29.84 9.18 10.70
C PRO A 209 30.04 9.50 9.20
N ALA A 210 29.10 9.05 8.38
CA ALA A 210 29.16 9.29 6.94
C ALA A 210 28.85 10.76 6.61
N LYS A 211 29.62 11.36 5.69
CA LYS A 211 29.24 12.63 5.07
C LYS A 211 28.12 12.38 4.07
N ARG A 212 26.98 13.01 4.27
CA ARG A 212 25.78 12.87 3.43
C ARG A 212 25.68 14.03 2.45
N ALA A 213 25.36 13.73 1.20
CA ALA A 213 25.03 14.75 0.21
C ALA A 213 23.61 15.29 0.45
N THR A 214 23.27 16.39 -0.21
CA THR A 214 21.89 16.90 -0.24
C THR A 214 20.99 15.87 -0.91
N ALA A 215 19.86 15.58 -0.29
CA ALA A 215 18.90 14.61 -0.80
C ALA A 215 18.26 15.12 -2.10
N GLY A 216 17.99 14.20 -3.03
CA GLY A 216 17.27 14.52 -4.27
C GLY A 216 15.76 14.36 -4.14
N LYS A 217 15.09 14.32 -5.28
CA LYS A 217 13.66 14.02 -5.40
C LYS A 217 13.41 12.52 -5.66
N LEU A 218 12.33 12.00 -5.10
CA LEU A 218 11.77 10.68 -5.36
C LEU A 218 10.58 10.83 -6.33
N ALA A 219 10.63 10.14 -7.47
CA ALA A 219 9.51 10.06 -8.38
C ALA A 219 8.65 8.84 -8.06
N ILE A 220 7.32 8.99 -7.98
CA ILE A 220 6.38 7.91 -7.68
C ILE A 220 5.29 7.91 -8.75
N VAL A 221 5.11 6.77 -9.40
CA VAL A 221 4.05 6.50 -10.37
C VAL A 221 3.37 5.19 -10.01
N SER A 222 2.09 5.03 -10.33
CA SER A 222 1.35 3.78 -10.11
C SER A 222 0.39 3.53 -11.27
N GLY A 223 -0.07 2.30 -11.48
CA GLY A 223 -1.09 2.03 -12.47
C GLY A 223 -0.69 2.47 -13.87
N LEU A 224 0.51 2.07 -14.33
CA LEU A 224 0.90 2.26 -15.73
C LEU A 224 -0.07 1.51 -16.64
N GLU A 225 -0.56 0.34 -16.18
CA GLU A 225 -1.54 -0.51 -16.86
C GLU A 225 -1.21 -0.69 -18.35
N ILE A 226 0.05 -0.99 -18.67
CA ILE A 226 0.47 -1.22 -20.06
C ILE A 226 -0.31 -2.41 -20.60
N ALA A 227 -1.12 -2.17 -21.62
CA ALA A 227 -1.95 -3.16 -22.30
C ALA A 227 -1.35 -3.59 -23.63
N GLY A 228 -0.31 -2.89 -24.09
CA GLY A 228 0.37 -3.16 -25.36
C GLY A 228 -0.42 -2.64 -26.57
N THR A 229 -1.26 -1.63 -26.37
CA THR A 229 -2.04 -0.95 -27.42
C THR A 229 -1.45 0.41 -27.77
N ALA A 230 -1.87 0.98 -28.89
CA ALA A 230 -1.30 2.23 -29.40
C ALA A 230 -1.53 3.45 -28.49
N ASP A 231 -2.64 3.46 -27.75
CA ASP A 231 -3.07 4.60 -26.92
C ASP A 231 -2.20 4.76 -25.66
N ASP A 232 -1.50 3.70 -25.23
CA ASP A 232 -0.61 3.72 -24.07
C ASP A 232 0.66 4.55 -24.35
N HIS A 233 1.11 4.59 -25.62
CA HIS A 233 2.47 5.04 -25.96
C HIS A 233 2.71 6.51 -25.65
N LEU A 234 1.87 7.42 -26.12
CA LEU A 234 2.22 8.84 -26.08
C LEU A 234 2.41 9.39 -24.66
N SER A 235 1.57 8.99 -23.70
CA SER A 235 1.74 9.45 -22.31
C SER A 235 2.95 8.81 -21.63
N LEU A 236 3.25 7.56 -21.94
CA LEU A 236 4.43 6.87 -21.43
C LEU A 236 5.72 7.43 -22.04
N ASP A 237 5.71 7.74 -23.34
CA ASP A 237 6.82 8.38 -24.03
C ASP A 237 7.12 9.76 -23.41
N LEU A 238 6.09 10.58 -23.18
CA LEU A 238 6.25 11.87 -22.50
C LEU A 238 6.78 11.73 -21.07
N LEU A 239 6.29 10.72 -20.32
CA LEU A 239 6.79 10.42 -18.99
C LEU A 239 8.26 9.99 -19.03
N MET A 240 8.62 9.13 -19.98
CA MET A 240 9.99 8.68 -20.19
C MET A 240 10.89 9.86 -20.52
N GLU A 241 10.57 10.67 -21.54
CA GLU A 241 11.35 11.85 -21.95
C GLU A 241 11.50 12.86 -20.80
N TYR A 242 10.47 12.99 -19.96
CA TYR A 242 10.55 13.80 -18.75
C TYR A 242 11.55 13.21 -17.75
N LEU A 243 11.42 11.92 -17.44
CA LEU A 243 12.26 11.21 -16.47
C LEU A 243 13.72 11.10 -16.92
N THR A 244 14.00 10.95 -18.22
CA THR A 244 15.37 10.88 -18.78
C THR A 244 15.99 12.27 -18.94
N GLY A 245 15.18 13.33 -18.96
CA GLY A 245 15.65 14.71 -19.17
C GLY A 245 15.74 15.09 -20.66
N GLU A 246 15.10 14.35 -21.55
CA GLU A 246 15.08 14.64 -22.99
C GLU A 246 14.08 15.75 -23.35
N ALA A 247 13.02 15.93 -22.57
CA ALA A 247 12.08 17.03 -22.79
C ALA A 247 12.65 18.39 -22.29
N GLY A 248 12.21 19.51 -22.87
CA GLY A 248 12.55 20.86 -22.38
C GLY A 248 14.00 21.31 -22.62
N GLY A 249 14.42 22.38 -21.94
CA GLY A 249 15.74 22.99 -22.10
C GLY A 249 16.67 22.79 -20.89
N PRO A 250 17.91 23.34 -20.92
CA PRO A 250 18.89 23.19 -19.84
C PRO A 250 18.37 23.52 -18.42
N PRO A 251 17.52 24.56 -18.21
CA PRO A 251 16.93 24.81 -16.89
C PRO A 251 16.06 23.65 -16.38
N ASP A 252 15.22 23.07 -17.26
CA ASP A 252 14.34 21.95 -16.92
C ASP A 252 15.17 20.68 -16.69
N GLN A 253 16.18 20.45 -17.52
CA GLN A 253 17.11 19.33 -17.40
C GLN A 253 17.85 19.35 -16.06
N PHE A 254 18.29 20.53 -15.62
CA PHE A 254 18.94 20.70 -14.32
C PHE A 254 17.98 20.35 -13.17
N GLN A 255 16.74 20.84 -13.21
CA GLN A 255 15.74 20.49 -12.19
C GLN A 255 15.48 18.98 -12.16
N ARG A 256 15.33 18.33 -13.32
CA ARG A 256 15.05 16.89 -13.41
C ARG A 256 16.22 16.01 -12.98
N SER A 257 17.45 16.50 -13.10
CA SER A 257 18.65 15.81 -12.58
C SER A 257 18.64 15.63 -11.06
N SER A 258 17.77 16.38 -10.34
CA SER A 258 17.55 16.17 -8.91
C SER A 258 16.74 14.92 -8.59
N ILE A 259 16.01 14.34 -9.56
CA ILE A 259 15.28 13.08 -9.35
C ILE A 259 16.30 11.94 -9.26
N THR A 260 16.35 11.24 -8.13
CA THR A 260 17.40 10.24 -7.86
C THR A 260 16.90 8.80 -7.96
N ARG A 261 15.58 8.58 -7.86
CA ARG A 261 14.96 7.25 -7.97
C ARG A 261 13.50 7.35 -8.42
N LEU A 262 13.08 6.37 -9.20
CA LEU A 262 11.68 6.13 -9.56
C LEU A 262 11.11 4.96 -8.75
N VAL A 263 9.88 5.11 -8.26
CA VAL A 263 9.08 4.04 -7.67
C VAL A 263 7.86 3.80 -8.56
N VAL A 264 7.66 2.56 -8.97
CA VAL A 264 6.47 2.08 -9.69
C VAL A 264 5.63 1.25 -8.72
N ALA A 265 4.54 1.82 -8.24
CA ALA A 265 3.72 1.30 -7.15
C ALA A 265 2.53 0.45 -7.65
N GLY A 266 2.83 -0.73 -8.23
CA GLY A 266 1.83 -1.72 -8.63
C GLY A 266 1.03 -1.39 -9.89
N ASN A 267 0.44 -2.43 -10.48
CA ASN A 267 -0.32 -2.41 -11.74
C ASN A 267 0.50 -1.84 -12.90
N SER A 268 1.67 -2.42 -13.12
CA SER A 268 2.50 -2.07 -14.28
C SER A 268 1.88 -2.60 -15.58
N LEU A 269 1.24 -3.77 -15.53
CA LEU A 269 0.59 -4.44 -16.66
C LEU A 269 -0.93 -4.48 -16.47
N ALA A 270 -1.72 -4.22 -17.51
CA ALA A 270 -3.19 -4.21 -17.40
C ALA A 270 -3.82 -5.60 -17.23
N HIS A 271 -3.31 -6.61 -17.96
CA HIS A 271 -3.95 -7.92 -18.09
C HIS A 271 -2.95 -9.09 -18.04
N ALA A 272 -1.91 -9.01 -17.22
CA ALA A 272 -0.93 -10.09 -17.12
C ALA A 272 -1.41 -11.29 -16.29
N SER A 273 -2.33 -11.04 -15.35
CA SER A 273 -2.95 -12.07 -14.48
C SER A 273 -4.49 -12.04 -14.55
N PRO A 274 -5.13 -12.28 -15.71
CA PRO A 274 -6.58 -12.16 -15.81
C PRO A 274 -7.26 -13.33 -15.08
N ILE A 275 -7.84 -13.05 -13.92
CA ILE A 275 -8.89 -13.90 -13.36
C ILE A 275 -10.13 -13.66 -14.21
N LEU A 276 -10.57 -14.69 -14.96
CA LEU A 276 -11.70 -14.55 -15.87
C LEU A 276 -12.98 -14.23 -15.09
N SER A 277 -13.76 -13.28 -15.61
CA SER A 277 -15.11 -13.00 -15.10
C SER A 277 -16.03 -14.19 -15.33
N ARG A 278 -17.20 -14.22 -14.68
CA ARG A 278 -18.23 -15.26 -14.89
C ARG A 278 -18.65 -15.33 -16.36
N GLU A 279 -18.82 -14.17 -16.98
CA GLU A 279 -19.24 -14.03 -18.38
C GLU A 279 -18.15 -14.54 -19.33
N ASP A 280 -16.91 -14.11 -19.13
CA ASP A 280 -15.76 -14.53 -19.95
C ASP A 280 -15.49 -16.03 -19.80
N PHE A 281 -15.64 -16.56 -18.58
CA PHE A 281 -15.49 -17.97 -18.30
C PHE A 281 -16.58 -18.80 -18.99
N MET A 282 -17.84 -18.38 -18.92
CA MET A 282 -18.95 -19.06 -19.61
C MET A 282 -18.81 -18.98 -21.13
N ALA A 283 -18.39 -17.83 -21.67
CA ALA A 283 -18.10 -17.66 -23.08
C ALA A 283 -16.99 -18.61 -23.55
N LYS A 284 -15.88 -18.71 -22.78
CA LYS A 284 -14.79 -19.66 -23.05
C LYS A 284 -15.20 -21.13 -22.91
N LYS A 285 -16.11 -21.46 -21.99
CA LYS A 285 -16.67 -22.82 -21.83
C LYS A 285 -17.52 -23.26 -23.03
N SER A 286 -18.11 -22.32 -23.78
CA SER A 286 -18.85 -22.61 -25.02
C SER A 286 -17.95 -22.88 -26.24
N GLY A 287 -16.68 -22.47 -26.18
CA GLY A 287 -15.66 -22.77 -27.18
C GLY A 287 -15.17 -24.22 -27.11
N LYS A 288 -14.67 -24.76 -28.23
CA LYS A 288 -14.12 -26.13 -28.31
C LYS A 288 -13.02 -26.31 -27.25
N LYS A 289 -13.25 -27.24 -26.30
CA LYS A 289 -12.33 -27.59 -25.22
C LYS A 289 -10.97 -28.02 -25.76
N HIS A 290 -9.95 -27.19 -25.60
CA HIS A 290 -8.60 -27.66 -25.39
C HIS A 290 -8.32 -27.64 -23.88
N TYR A 291 -8.08 -28.81 -23.30
CA TYR A 291 -7.55 -28.93 -21.95
C TYR A 291 -6.04 -28.73 -22.06
N GLY A 292 -5.55 -27.56 -21.64
CA GLY A 292 -4.15 -27.15 -21.77
C GLY A 292 -4.04 -25.64 -21.96
N TYR A 293 -2.87 -25.09 -21.61
CA TYR A 293 -2.50 -23.70 -21.88
C TYR A 293 -2.64 -23.41 -23.38
N ASP A 294 -3.57 -22.54 -23.74
CA ASP A 294 -3.74 -22.09 -25.12
C ASP A 294 -2.72 -20.98 -25.42
N ALA A 295 -1.59 -21.38 -25.99
CA ALA A 295 -0.51 -20.47 -26.38
C ALA A 295 -0.96 -19.38 -27.39
N SER A 296 -2.11 -19.56 -28.06
CA SER A 296 -2.66 -18.54 -28.97
C SER A 296 -3.34 -17.35 -28.26
N ALA A 297 -3.62 -17.47 -26.95
CA ALA A 297 -4.17 -16.39 -26.13
C ALA A 297 -3.09 -15.60 -25.38
N TYR A 298 -1.81 -16.00 -25.49
CA TYR A 298 -0.69 -15.31 -24.86
C TYR A 298 -0.31 -14.09 -25.69
N ASN A 299 -0.38 -12.91 -25.07
CA ASN A 299 0.14 -11.68 -25.63
C ASN A 299 1.36 -11.24 -24.82
N ALA A 300 2.55 -11.31 -25.44
CA ALA A 300 3.79 -10.85 -24.82
C ALA A 300 3.96 -9.33 -24.85
N SER A 301 3.23 -8.63 -25.74
CA SER A 301 3.45 -7.20 -26.01
C SER A 301 3.41 -6.31 -24.75
N PRO A 302 2.53 -6.53 -23.75
CA PRO A 302 2.54 -5.70 -22.54
C PRO A 302 3.85 -5.82 -21.75
N SER A 303 4.35 -7.05 -21.59
CA SER A 303 5.60 -7.31 -20.86
C SER A 303 6.82 -6.83 -21.64
N GLU A 304 6.82 -6.98 -22.97
CA GLU A 304 7.87 -6.47 -23.84
C GLU A 304 7.94 -4.93 -23.81
N HIS A 305 6.80 -4.25 -23.87
CA HIS A 305 6.73 -2.79 -23.78
C HIS A 305 7.16 -2.28 -22.40
N LEU A 306 6.77 -2.94 -21.32
CA LEU A 306 7.22 -2.58 -19.98
C LEU A 306 8.74 -2.74 -19.83
N ASP A 307 9.32 -3.83 -20.34
CA ASP A 307 10.76 -4.06 -20.30
C ASP A 307 11.53 -3.03 -21.16
N LEU A 308 11.00 -2.67 -22.33
CA LEU A 308 11.56 -1.60 -23.17
C LEU A 308 11.56 -0.25 -22.43
N PHE A 309 10.40 0.17 -21.91
CA PHE A 309 10.24 1.40 -21.15
C PHE A 309 11.22 1.50 -19.97
N PHE A 310 11.37 0.42 -19.19
CA PHE A 310 12.36 0.39 -18.11
C PHE A 310 13.80 0.43 -18.63
N SER A 311 14.10 -0.27 -19.73
CA SER A 311 15.46 -0.32 -20.28
C SER A 311 15.95 1.03 -20.81
N GLU A 312 15.04 1.94 -21.17
CA GLU A 312 15.34 3.30 -21.62
C GLU A 312 15.56 4.25 -20.43
N ILE A 313 14.90 4.03 -19.29
CA ILE A 313 15.03 4.85 -18.08
C ILE A 313 16.25 4.45 -17.23
N LEU A 314 16.46 3.13 -17.04
CA LEU A 314 17.47 2.55 -16.14
C LEU A 314 18.93 2.98 -16.36
N PRO A 315 19.39 3.31 -17.59
CA PRO A 315 20.72 3.88 -17.79
C PRO A 315 20.96 5.17 -17.01
N SER A 316 19.90 5.93 -16.72
CA SER A 316 19.98 7.22 -16.04
C SER A 316 19.38 7.22 -14.64
N LEU A 317 18.32 6.44 -14.39
CA LEU A 317 17.53 6.53 -13.16
C LEU A 317 17.18 5.14 -12.61
N PRO A 318 17.57 4.79 -11.36
CA PRO A 318 17.19 3.53 -10.75
C PRO A 318 15.68 3.44 -10.49
N ILE A 319 15.14 2.22 -10.61
CA ILE A 319 13.70 1.94 -10.50
C ILE A 319 13.46 0.94 -9.37
N THR A 320 12.49 1.25 -8.51
CA THR A 320 11.94 0.32 -7.50
C THR A 320 10.53 -0.08 -7.93
N LEU A 321 10.30 -1.37 -8.11
CA LEU A 321 9.10 -1.90 -8.74
C LEU A 321 8.33 -2.79 -7.76
N LEU A 322 7.17 -2.31 -7.33
CA LEU A 322 6.21 -3.06 -6.53
C LEU A 322 5.22 -3.74 -7.48
N PRO A 323 4.88 -5.03 -7.27
CA PRO A 323 3.77 -5.67 -7.97
C PRO A 323 2.41 -5.16 -7.45
N GLY A 324 1.41 -5.16 -8.32
CA GLY A 324 0.00 -4.94 -7.98
C GLY A 324 -0.89 -6.14 -8.32
N PRO A 325 -2.22 -6.01 -8.16
CA PRO A 325 -3.18 -7.07 -8.48
C PRO A 325 -3.14 -7.56 -9.94
N SER A 326 -2.86 -6.67 -10.89
CA SER A 326 -2.89 -7.01 -12.32
C SER A 326 -1.56 -7.57 -12.86
N ASP A 327 -0.50 -7.49 -12.05
CA ASP A 327 0.84 -7.94 -12.40
C ASP A 327 1.01 -9.46 -12.19
N PRO A 328 1.99 -10.11 -12.86
CA PRO A 328 2.24 -11.55 -12.77
C PRO A 328 2.98 -11.94 -11.47
N ALA A 329 2.37 -11.61 -10.33
CA ALA A 329 2.78 -12.00 -8.98
C ALA A 329 1.74 -12.92 -8.32
N ASN A 330 2.02 -13.40 -7.10
CA ASN A 330 0.99 -14.07 -6.31
C ASN A 330 -0.14 -13.11 -5.92
N VAL A 331 -1.34 -13.65 -5.75
CA VAL A 331 -2.55 -12.87 -5.40
C VAL A 331 -2.56 -12.49 -3.91
N ALA A 332 -2.22 -13.44 -3.03
CA ALA A 332 -2.23 -13.22 -1.59
C ALA A 332 -1.11 -12.28 -1.15
N LEU A 333 -1.39 -11.39 -0.19
CA LEU A 333 -0.38 -10.57 0.45
C LEU A 333 0.55 -11.42 1.36
N PRO A 334 1.84 -11.08 1.46
CA PRO A 334 2.56 -10.13 0.64
C PRO A 334 2.83 -10.69 -0.78
N GLN A 335 2.56 -9.89 -1.80
CA GLN A 335 2.95 -10.21 -3.17
C GLN A 335 4.47 -10.19 -3.28
N GLN A 336 5.05 -11.27 -3.78
CA GLN A 336 6.49 -11.42 -3.94
C GLN A 336 6.97 -10.70 -5.21
N PRO A 337 8.26 -10.33 -5.30
CA PRO A 337 8.81 -9.59 -6.44
C PRO A 337 8.53 -10.25 -7.80
N LEU A 338 8.39 -9.40 -8.83
CA LEU A 338 8.25 -9.86 -10.20
C LEU A 338 9.51 -10.58 -10.67
N HIS A 339 9.30 -11.71 -11.34
CA HIS A 339 10.40 -12.58 -11.71
C HIS A 339 11.29 -11.92 -12.79
N PRO A 340 12.64 -11.94 -12.66
CA PRO A 340 13.56 -11.30 -13.63
C PRO A 340 13.45 -11.80 -15.08
N ALA A 341 12.79 -12.94 -15.30
CA ALA A 341 12.52 -13.46 -16.66
C ALA A 341 11.53 -12.58 -17.44
N LEU A 342 10.74 -11.74 -16.77
CA LEU A 342 9.87 -10.76 -17.40
C LEU A 342 10.63 -9.58 -18.00
N PHE A 343 11.90 -9.42 -17.62
CA PHE A 343 12.72 -8.26 -17.97
C PHE A 343 14.02 -8.63 -18.70
N PRO A 344 13.98 -9.26 -19.89
CA PRO A 344 15.19 -9.65 -20.62
C PRO A 344 16.22 -8.53 -20.81
N GLN A 345 15.77 -7.30 -21.08
CA GLN A 345 16.61 -6.11 -21.30
C GLN A 345 16.94 -5.41 -19.99
N SER A 346 15.97 -5.21 -19.10
CA SER A 346 16.17 -4.44 -17.87
C SER A 346 16.91 -5.21 -16.77
N ARG A 347 16.87 -6.55 -16.78
CA ARG A 347 17.57 -7.38 -15.77
C ARG A 347 19.09 -7.19 -15.74
N GLN A 348 19.69 -6.65 -16.80
CA GLN A 348 21.13 -6.33 -16.81
C GLN A 348 21.49 -5.22 -15.80
N TYR A 349 20.50 -4.37 -15.46
CA TYR A 349 20.60 -3.33 -14.43
C TYR A 349 20.15 -3.81 -13.04
N ALA A 350 19.73 -5.07 -12.92
CA ALA A 350 19.41 -5.67 -11.62
C ALA A 350 20.65 -6.36 -11.04
N ASN A 351 20.81 -6.31 -9.71
CA ASN A 351 21.84 -7.11 -9.07
C ASN A 351 21.53 -8.61 -9.23
N PRO A 352 22.54 -9.45 -9.51
CA PRO A 352 22.35 -10.89 -9.48
C PRO A 352 21.86 -11.32 -8.08
N PRO A 353 20.81 -12.16 -7.98
CA PRO A 353 20.26 -12.61 -6.70
C PRO A 353 21.27 -13.26 -5.75
N VAL A 354 22.41 -13.70 -6.28
CA VAL A 354 23.47 -14.43 -5.56
C VAL A 354 24.51 -13.50 -4.93
N LYS A 355 24.57 -12.21 -5.31
CA LYS A 355 25.67 -11.31 -4.92
C LYS A 355 25.40 -10.48 -3.67
N SER A 356 24.22 -9.89 -3.54
CA SER A 356 23.80 -9.12 -2.36
C SER A 356 22.36 -8.65 -2.50
N ASN A 357 21.62 -8.62 -1.38
CA ASN A 357 20.28 -8.05 -1.27
C ASN A 357 20.29 -6.61 -0.71
N GLU A 358 21.46 -5.99 -0.54
CA GLU A 358 21.62 -4.81 0.34
C GLU A 358 21.55 -3.46 -0.35
N SER A 359 21.89 -3.34 -1.64
CA SER A 359 21.76 -2.06 -2.37
C SER A 359 21.65 -2.28 -3.88
N ARG A 360 20.50 -1.93 -4.45
CA ARG A 360 20.21 -2.06 -5.89
C ARG A 360 20.33 -0.69 -6.57
N GLN A 361 21.42 -0.50 -7.33
CA GLN A 361 21.72 0.75 -8.05
C GLN A 361 20.99 0.89 -9.41
N GLY A 362 20.25 -0.13 -9.84
CA GLY A 362 19.45 -0.08 -11.06
C GLY A 362 18.02 -0.53 -10.81
N LEU A 363 17.62 -1.66 -11.38
CA LEU A 363 16.28 -2.21 -11.22
C LEU A 363 16.18 -3.03 -9.92
N ASP A 364 15.21 -2.65 -9.09
CA ASP A 364 14.84 -3.35 -7.87
C ASP A 364 13.38 -3.77 -7.90
N SER A 365 13.10 -5.03 -8.22
CA SER A 365 11.77 -5.59 -7.96
C SER A 365 11.66 -6.04 -6.51
N VAL A 366 10.66 -5.51 -5.83
CA VAL A 366 10.41 -5.66 -4.39
C VAL A 366 9.03 -6.27 -4.13
N THR A 367 8.72 -6.55 -2.87
CA THR A 367 7.42 -7.07 -2.44
C THR A 367 6.32 -6.00 -2.50
N ASN A 368 5.06 -6.41 -2.35
CA ASN A 368 3.94 -5.53 -1.98
C ASN A 368 3.20 -6.15 -0.77
N PRO A 369 3.15 -5.50 0.41
CA PRO A 369 3.73 -4.19 0.74
C PRO A 369 5.27 -4.14 0.63
N TRP A 370 5.83 -2.93 0.64
CA TRP A 370 7.26 -2.66 0.61
C TRP A 370 7.66 -1.70 1.72
N GLU A 371 8.84 -1.91 2.29
CA GLU A 371 9.47 -1.01 3.26
C GLU A 371 10.94 -0.80 2.91
N GLY A 372 11.46 0.39 3.17
CA GLY A 372 12.89 0.68 2.99
C GLY A 372 13.26 2.10 3.38
N ASP A 373 14.56 2.37 3.37
CA ASP A 373 15.09 3.72 3.62
C ASP A 373 15.57 4.35 2.31
N ILE A 374 15.15 5.59 2.05
CA ILE A 374 15.63 6.43 0.94
C ILE A 374 16.09 7.76 1.52
N GLU A 375 17.37 8.11 1.32
CA GLU A 375 17.97 9.32 1.92
C GLU A 375 17.76 9.41 3.44
N GLY A 376 17.80 8.24 4.10
CA GLY A 376 17.61 8.07 5.55
C GLY A 376 16.16 8.11 6.03
N TRP A 377 15.19 8.36 5.14
CA TRP A 377 13.77 8.35 5.48
C TRP A 377 13.19 6.96 5.36
N ARG A 378 12.55 6.48 6.44
CA ARG A 378 11.72 5.27 6.41
C ARG A 378 10.47 5.48 5.57
N ILE A 379 10.30 4.65 4.53
CA ILE A 379 9.16 4.68 3.63
C ILE A 379 8.42 3.35 3.68
N LEU A 380 7.10 3.41 3.83
CA LEU A 380 6.16 2.33 3.62
C LEU A 380 5.43 2.56 2.29
N GLY A 381 5.34 1.54 1.45
CA GLY A 381 4.69 1.61 0.15
C GLY A 381 3.76 0.43 -0.09
N THR A 382 2.59 0.67 -0.67
CA THR A 382 1.70 -0.41 -1.13
C THR A 382 1.25 -0.19 -2.58
N GLY A 383 0.85 -1.27 -3.23
CA GLY A 383 0.17 -1.23 -4.53
C GLY A 383 -1.29 -0.78 -4.46
N GLY A 384 -1.80 -0.37 -3.30
CA GLY A 384 -3.16 0.19 -3.11
C GLY A 384 -4.26 -0.78 -2.72
N GLN A 385 -4.02 -2.10 -2.82
CA GLN A 385 -5.02 -3.13 -2.50
C GLN A 385 -5.58 -3.04 -1.07
N THR A 386 -4.72 -2.70 -0.11
CA THR A 386 -5.10 -2.61 1.30
C THR A 386 -6.08 -1.47 1.54
N VAL A 387 -5.85 -0.33 0.89
CA VAL A 387 -6.74 0.84 0.93
C VAL A 387 -8.07 0.52 0.22
N GLU A 388 -8.02 -0.02 -1.00
CA GLU A 388 -9.23 -0.32 -1.78
C GLU A 388 -10.11 -1.38 -1.09
N ASP A 389 -9.52 -2.36 -0.40
CA ASP A 389 -10.30 -3.35 0.33
C ASP A 389 -10.99 -2.78 1.57
N LEU A 390 -10.29 -1.93 2.32
CA LEU A 390 -10.84 -1.25 3.49
C LEU A 390 -11.95 -0.26 3.10
N LEU A 391 -11.81 0.46 1.98
CA LEU A 391 -12.85 1.35 1.45
C LEU A 391 -14.19 0.66 1.20
N LYS A 392 -14.23 -0.67 1.05
CA LYS A 392 -15.50 -1.43 0.92
C LYS A 392 -16.20 -1.61 2.26
N TYR A 393 -15.50 -1.48 3.38
CA TYR A 393 -16.08 -1.60 4.72
C TYR A 393 -16.68 -0.29 5.25
N VAL A 394 -16.29 0.85 4.69
CA VAL A 394 -16.63 2.18 5.20
C VAL A 394 -17.36 3.00 4.14
N GLU A 395 -18.15 3.97 4.59
CA GLU A 395 -18.93 4.88 3.74
C GLU A 395 -18.40 6.31 3.91
N GLU A 396 -18.33 7.06 2.81
CA GLU A 396 -17.91 8.47 2.79
C GLU A 396 -16.50 8.74 3.36
N VAL A 397 -15.58 7.78 3.26
CA VAL A 397 -14.17 7.94 3.66
C VAL A 397 -13.26 7.94 2.45
N ASP A 398 -12.32 8.88 2.38
CA ASP A 398 -11.35 8.97 1.29
C ASP A 398 -10.13 8.04 1.50
N SER A 399 -9.42 7.72 0.41
CA SER A 399 -8.19 6.91 0.44
C SER A 399 -7.17 7.40 1.47
N ILE A 400 -6.96 8.72 1.57
CA ILE A 400 -5.97 9.30 2.49
C ILE A 400 -6.37 9.14 3.97
N GLU A 401 -7.67 9.11 4.27
CA GLU A 401 -8.20 8.91 5.62
C GLU A 401 -8.08 7.45 6.02
N VAL A 402 -8.39 6.53 5.09
CA VAL A 402 -8.15 5.09 5.27
C VAL A 402 -6.67 4.80 5.54
N MET A 403 -5.76 5.47 4.83
CA MET A 403 -4.32 5.37 5.09
C MET A 403 -3.95 5.81 6.51
N GLU A 404 -4.53 6.92 7.00
CA GLU A 404 -4.33 7.36 8.38
C GLU A 404 -4.87 6.33 9.38
N MET A 405 -6.09 5.85 9.18
CA MET A 405 -6.75 4.86 10.04
C MET A 405 -5.88 3.61 10.21
N MET A 406 -5.36 3.04 9.12
CA MET A 406 -4.48 1.87 9.15
C MET A 406 -3.20 2.10 9.97
N LEU A 407 -2.56 3.27 9.84
CA LEU A 407 -1.38 3.60 10.64
C LEU A 407 -1.71 3.78 12.13
N ARG A 408 -2.85 4.42 12.44
CA ARG A 408 -3.33 4.61 13.82
C ARG A 408 -3.67 3.28 14.51
N TRP A 409 -4.14 2.29 13.75
CA TRP A 409 -4.35 0.92 14.24
C TRP A 409 -3.08 0.07 14.23
N ARG A 410 -1.97 0.58 13.69
CA ARG A 410 -0.71 -0.14 13.50
C ARG A 410 -0.83 -1.41 12.66
N CYS A 411 -1.68 -1.41 11.63
CA CYS A 411 -1.82 -2.56 10.73
C CYS A 411 -1.97 -2.11 9.28
N ILE A 412 -1.11 -2.63 8.40
CA ILE A 412 -1.06 -2.30 6.96
C ILE A 412 -2.26 -2.87 6.22
N ALA A 413 -2.83 -3.97 6.72
CA ALA A 413 -3.93 -4.72 6.09
C ALA A 413 -4.84 -5.35 7.15
N PRO A 414 -5.65 -4.54 7.86
CA PRO A 414 -6.49 -5.03 8.96
C PRO A 414 -7.54 -6.06 8.49
N THR A 415 -8.10 -5.86 7.28
CA THR A 415 -9.11 -6.75 6.68
C THR A 415 -8.55 -8.08 6.17
N ALA A 416 -7.23 -8.28 6.21
CA ALA A 416 -6.61 -9.57 5.95
C ALA A 416 -6.61 -10.43 7.21
N PRO A 417 -6.93 -11.74 7.15
CA PRO A 417 -7.24 -12.55 5.95
C PRO A 417 -8.71 -12.57 5.49
N ASP A 418 -9.62 -11.92 6.22
CA ASP A 418 -11.09 -12.03 6.05
C ASP A 418 -11.57 -11.74 4.61
N THR A 419 -11.30 -10.55 4.09
CA THR A 419 -11.67 -10.16 2.71
C THR A 419 -10.46 -9.97 1.81
N LEU A 420 -9.34 -9.53 2.39
CA LEU A 420 -8.07 -9.42 1.68
C LEU A 420 -7.22 -10.66 1.92
N TRP A 421 -7.00 -11.46 0.88
CA TRP A 421 -6.25 -12.71 1.02
C TRP A 421 -4.79 -12.46 1.37
N CYS A 422 -4.27 -13.20 2.33
CA CYS A 422 -2.86 -13.16 2.73
C CYS A 422 -2.30 -14.55 3.01
N TYR A 423 -0.98 -14.61 3.16
CA TYR A 423 -0.25 -15.78 3.64
C TYR A 423 -0.63 -16.05 5.11
N PRO A 424 -0.87 -17.32 5.51
CA PRO A 424 -1.27 -17.65 6.87
C PRO A 424 -0.05 -17.58 7.82
N PHE A 425 0.24 -16.39 8.34
CA PHE A 425 1.34 -16.20 9.29
C PHE A 425 1.05 -16.88 10.64
N GLN A 426 2.06 -17.53 11.22
CA GLN A 426 1.94 -18.26 12.50
C GLN A 426 2.79 -17.71 13.64
N ASP A 427 4.03 -17.33 13.33
CA ASP A 427 4.99 -16.88 14.35
C ASP A 427 5.08 -15.35 14.42
N ASP A 428 4.96 -14.69 13.27
CA ASP A 428 5.11 -13.24 13.12
C ASP A 428 4.19 -12.73 12.01
N ASP A 429 3.39 -11.70 12.28
CA ASP A 429 2.60 -11.01 11.25
C ASP A 429 3.34 -9.75 10.78
N PRO A 430 3.99 -9.77 9.60
CA PRO A 430 4.74 -8.62 9.10
C PRO A 430 3.83 -7.46 8.68
N LEU A 431 2.51 -7.65 8.61
CA LEU A 431 1.56 -6.58 8.29
C LEU A 431 1.34 -5.62 9.47
N MET A 432 1.93 -5.91 10.64
CA MET A 432 1.94 -5.02 11.80
C MET A 432 2.96 -3.88 11.64
N VAL A 433 2.52 -2.66 11.94
CA VAL A 433 3.38 -1.47 11.89
C VAL A 433 4.11 -1.31 13.22
N ARG A 434 5.36 -1.75 13.26
CA ARG A 434 6.22 -1.71 14.46
C ARG A 434 6.94 -0.38 14.64
N ASP A 435 7.45 0.15 13.53
CA ASP A 435 8.08 1.46 13.45
C ASP A 435 7.23 2.37 12.58
N CYS A 436 7.03 3.61 13.04
CA CYS A 436 6.21 4.57 12.34
C CYS A 436 6.97 5.06 11.10
N PRO A 437 6.45 4.92 9.87
CA PRO A 437 7.13 5.42 8.70
C PRO A 437 7.18 6.94 8.72
N HIS A 438 8.13 7.54 8.01
CA HIS A 438 8.13 8.97 7.75
C HIS A 438 7.23 9.30 6.56
N ILE A 439 7.19 8.39 5.58
CA ILE A 439 6.40 8.52 4.37
C ILE A 439 5.60 7.22 4.18
N TYR A 440 4.29 7.35 3.97
CA TYR A 440 3.44 6.24 3.56
C TYR A 440 2.76 6.59 2.24
N PHE A 441 3.04 5.84 1.17
CA PHE A 441 2.33 5.98 -0.10
C PHE A 441 1.48 4.75 -0.43
N ALA A 442 0.35 4.98 -1.08
CA ALA A 442 -0.50 3.95 -1.65
C ALA A 442 -0.68 4.20 -3.16
N GLY A 443 -0.28 3.23 -3.98
CA GLY A 443 -0.50 3.26 -5.43
C GLY A 443 -1.95 2.99 -5.83
N ASN A 444 -2.27 3.16 -7.09
CA ASN A 444 -3.54 2.77 -7.71
C ASN A 444 -4.79 3.42 -7.11
N GLN A 445 -4.66 4.60 -6.51
CA GLN A 445 -5.78 5.31 -5.90
C GLN A 445 -6.61 6.05 -6.97
N ARG A 446 -7.82 6.47 -6.60
CA ARG A 446 -8.76 7.16 -7.51
C ARG A 446 -8.31 8.59 -7.83
N SER A 447 -7.67 9.26 -6.88
CA SER A 447 -7.23 10.64 -6.98
C SER A 447 -5.95 10.87 -6.19
N PHE A 448 -5.22 11.92 -6.59
CA PHE A 448 -4.07 12.40 -5.83
C PHE A 448 -4.52 13.12 -4.56
N GLN A 449 -3.96 12.73 -3.41
CA GLN A 449 -4.14 13.40 -2.13
C GLN A 449 -2.84 13.33 -1.33
N THR A 450 -2.57 14.35 -0.52
CA THR A 450 -1.44 14.37 0.41
C THR A 450 -1.89 14.91 1.76
N LYS A 451 -1.37 14.34 2.85
CA LYS A 451 -1.70 14.75 4.22
C LYS A 451 -0.52 14.48 5.13
N VAL A 452 -0.18 15.44 5.99
CA VAL A 452 0.76 15.20 7.10
C VAL A 452 -0.05 14.93 8.35
N ILE A 453 0.20 13.78 8.98
CA ILE A 453 -0.42 13.41 10.26
C ILE A 453 0.62 13.50 11.39
N ALA A 454 0.18 13.92 12.57
CA ALA A 454 1.00 13.99 13.76
C ALA A 454 0.63 12.90 14.77
N GLY A 455 1.64 12.33 15.41
CA GLY A 455 1.49 11.36 16.50
C GLY A 455 1.55 12.01 17.88
N PRO A 456 1.28 11.23 18.94
CA PRO A 456 1.24 11.72 20.32
C PRO A 456 2.62 12.09 20.89
N VAL A 457 3.71 11.65 20.27
CA VAL A 457 5.10 11.86 20.71
C VAL A 457 5.91 12.52 19.58
N ASP A 458 5.33 13.56 18.97
CA ASP A 458 5.91 14.36 17.89
C ASP A 458 6.28 13.57 16.61
N GLN A 459 5.73 12.36 16.43
CA GLN A 459 5.85 11.66 15.15
C GLN A 459 5.18 12.47 14.04
N LYS A 460 5.76 12.48 12.85
CA LYS A 460 5.16 13.12 11.67
C LYS A 460 5.23 12.19 10.48
N VAL A 461 4.09 11.89 9.87
CA VAL A 461 4.01 11.00 8.70
C VAL A 461 3.40 11.76 7.54
N LEU A 462 4.10 11.75 6.40
CA LEU A 462 3.58 12.21 5.13
C LEU A 462 2.85 11.07 4.43
N LEU A 463 1.55 11.23 4.22
CA LEU A 463 0.69 10.30 3.49
C LEU A 463 0.56 10.78 2.04
N ILE A 464 0.70 9.86 1.08
CA ILE A 464 0.60 10.16 -0.35
C ILE A 464 -0.31 9.12 -1.04
N SER A 465 -1.50 9.56 -1.44
CA SER A 465 -2.39 8.81 -2.33
C SER A 465 -1.95 9.03 -3.77
N VAL A 466 -1.43 7.99 -4.43
CA VAL A 466 -0.89 8.09 -5.79
C VAL A 466 -1.94 7.56 -6.78
N PRO A 467 -2.42 8.38 -7.72
CA PRO A 467 -3.43 7.95 -8.67
C PRO A 467 -2.87 7.01 -9.73
N LYS A 468 -3.76 6.28 -10.42
CA LYS A 468 -3.40 5.51 -11.60
C LYS A 468 -2.93 6.42 -12.73
N PHE A 469 -1.71 6.20 -13.23
CA PHE A 469 -1.13 6.94 -14.33
C PHE A 469 -1.92 6.73 -15.62
N SER A 470 -2.42 5.52 -15.88
CA SER A 470 -3.24 5.20 -17.05
C SER A 470 -4.45 6.13 -17.22
N GLN A 471 -5.01 6.62 -16.11
CA GLN A 471 -6.19 7.49 -16.07
C GLN A 471 -5.83 8.97 -15.88
N SER A 472 -4.98 9.26 -14.88
CA SER A 472 -4.66 10.64 -14.48
C SER A 472 -3.55 11.28 -15.32
N LYS A 473 -2.70 10.46 -15.94
CA LYS A 473 -1.43 10.88 -16.57
C LYS A 473 -0.58 11.76 -15.63
N MET A 474 -0.54 11.43 -14.33
CA MET A 474 0.13 12.20 -13.30
C MET A 474 1.32 11.44 -12.70
N LEU A 475 2.46 12.13 -12.60
CA LEU A 475 3.63 11.71 -11.82
C LEU A 475 3.69 12.50 -10.51
N VAL A 476 4.02 11.84 -9.40
CA VAL A 476 4.23 12.49 -8.10
C VAL A 476 5.73 12.62 -7.85
N LEU A 477 6.18 13.80 -7.45
CA LEU A 477 7.56 14.08 -7.04
C LEU A 477 7.58 14.46 -5.56
N LEU A 478 8.45 13.82 -4.79
CA LEU A 478 8.67 14.11 -3.38
C LEU A 478 10.10 14.62 -3.20
N ASP A 479 10.26 15.83 -2.69
CA ASP A 479 11.57 16.35 -2.28
C ASP A 479 11.99 15.72 -0.94
N LEU A 480 13.09 14.96 -0.93
CA LEU A 480 13.55 14.24 0.27
C LEU A 480 14.36 15.13 1.22
N GLU A 481 14.55 16.41 0.92
CA GLU A 481 15.11 17.39 1.84
C GLU A 481 14.01 18.17 2.57
N THR A 482 12.98 18.62 1.85
CA THR A 482 11.88 19.44 2.41
C THR A 482 10.62 18.65 2.76
N LEU A 483 10.46 17.43 2.21
CA LEU A 483 9.23 16.63 2.22
C LEU A 483 8.04 17.30 1.50
N GLU A 484 8.31 18.27 0.62
CA GLU A 484 7.29 18.86 -0.24
C GLU A 484 6.93 17.92 -1.39
N VAL A 485 5.63 17.87 -1.71
CA VAL A 485 5.08 17.03 -2.78
C VAL A 485 4.64 17.91 -3.94
N GLU A 486 5.15 17.61 -5.13
CA GLU A 486 4.79 18.24 -6.40
C GLU A 486 4.14 17.20 -7.32
N THR A 487 3.28 17.64 -8.23
CA THR A 487 2.71 16.79 -9.28
C THR A 487 3.13 17.27 -10.66
N VAL A 488 3.28 16.33 -11.60
CA VAL A 488 3.58 16.61 -13.00
C VAL A 488 2.53 15.91 -13.85
N ASP A 489 1.71 16.71 -14.54
CA ASP A 489 0.63 16.24 -15.41
C ASP A 489 1.06 16.20 -16.87
N PHE A 490 0.80 15.08 -17.53
CA PHE A 490 1.12 14.87 -18.95
C PHE A 490 -0.15 14.97 -19.78
N SER A 491 -0.22 15.93 -20.70
CA SER A 491 -1.37 16.11 -21.59
C SER A 491 -0.95 16.58 -22.97
N VAL A 492 -1.80 16.30 -23.95
CA VAL A 492 -1.61 16.72 -25.35
C VAL A 492 -2.63 17.80 -25.66
N VAL A 493 -2.15 18.99 -26.03
CA VAL A 493 -3.02 20.10 -26.42
C VAL A 493 -3.23 20.06 -27.92
N GLN A 494 -4.47 19.90 -28.38
CA GLN A 494 -4.80 20.10 -29.79
C GLN A 494 -4.79 21.60 -30.12
N PRO A 495 -4.02 22.06 -31.12
CA PRO A 495 -4.03 23.47 -31.50
C PRO A 495 -5.41 23.85 -32.06
N GLY A 496 -6.16 24.69 -31.33
CA GLY A 496 -7.41 25.30 -31.81
C GLY A 496 -8.72 24.86 -31.13
N GLY A 497 -8.68 24.00 -30.12
CA GLY A 497 -9.86 23.70 -29.29
C GLY A 497 -10.14 24.84 -28.30
N GLN A 498 -11.31 25.48 -28.38
CA GLN A 498 -11.79 26.34 -27.29
C GLN A 498 -12.07 25.45 -26.07
N ALA A 499 -11.43 25.80 -24.94
CA ALA A 499 -11.72 25.22 -23.63
C ALA A 499 -13.10 25.65 -23.13
#